data_AF-A0A1H8DW84-F1
#
_entry.id   AF-A0A1H8DW84-F1
#
_cell.length_a   1.000
_cell.length_b   1.000
_cell.length_c   1.000
_cell.angle_alpha   90.00
_cell.angle_beta   90.00
_cell.angle_gamma   90.00
#
_symmetry.space_group_name_H-M   'P 1'
#
loop_
_entity.id
_entity.type
_entity.pdbx_description
1 polymer ?
#
loop_
_entity_poly.entity_id
_entity_poly.type
_entity_poly.pdbx_seq_one_letter_code
_entity_poly.pdbx_strand_id
1 'polypeptide(L)'
;MNRLEVKIIDLPRITDPRGNLTFAEAQTMIPFDIKRAYWVYDVPGGESRGGHAHKRLRQFVIALSGSFHVTLDNGFISDVRDKAIHP
;
A
#
# COMPACT_ATOMS: atom_id res chain seq x y z
N MET A 1 -24.44 -7.54 -2.30
CA MET A 1 -23.38 -7.06 -1.39
C MET A 1 -22.07 -7.68 -1.84
N ASN A 2 -21.14 -6.92 -2.40
CA ASN A 2 -19.72 -7.30 -2.51
C ASN A 2 -18.93 -6.12 -3.08
N ARG A 3 -18.45 -5.24 -2.20
CA ARG A 3 -17.52 -4.18 -2.59
C ARG A 3 -16.19 -4.48 -1.91
N LEU A 4 -15.12 -4.53 -2.70
CA LEU A 4 -13.76 -4.50 -2.17
C LEU A 4 -13.59 -3.17 -1.41
N GLU A 5 -13.40 -3.23 -0.09
CA GLU A 5 -13.10 -2.03 0.72
C GLU A 5 -11.64 -1.61 0.54
N VAL A 6 -11.32 -1.15 -0.67
CA VAL A 6 -9.97 -0.76 -1.08
C VAL A 6 -9.98 0.71 -1.43
N LYS A 7 -9.09 1.46 -0.78
CA LYS A 7 -8.89 2.89 -1.03
C LYS A 7 -7.45 3.14 -1.42
N ILE A 8 -7.26 3.87 -2.52
CA ILE A 8 -6.01 4.56 -2.78
C ILE A 8 -6.03 5.79 -1.85
N ILE A 9 -4.94 5.99 -1.12
CA ILE A 9 -4.76 7.11 -0.21
C ILE A 9 -3.54 7.85 -0.70
N ASP A 10 -3.74 9.11 -1.06
CA ASP A 10 -2.67 10.03 -1.40
C ASP A 10 -2.08 10.59 -0.10
N LEU A 11 -0.76 10.50 0.03
CA LEU A 11 -0.03 11.05 1.16
C LEU A 11 0.54 12.42 0.79
N PRO A 12 0.62 13.35 1.76
CA PRO A 12 1.25 14.64 1.53
C PRO A 12 2.73 14.45 1.17
N ARG A 13 3.19 15.25 0.21
CA ARG A 13 4.61 15.39 -0.14
C ARG A 13 5.06 16.80 0.18
N ILE A 14 6.07 16.90 1.02
CA ILE A 14 6.76 18.15 1.33
C ILE A 14 8.09 18.12 0.57
N THR A 15 8.30 19.09 -0.33
CA THR A 15 9.50 19.17 -1.17
C THR A 15 10.32 20.39 -0.77
N ASP A 16 11.61 20.19 -0.55
CA ASP A 16 12.59 21.25 -0.31
C ASP A 16 13.94 20.91 -0.97
N PRO A 17 14.95 21.80 -0.98
CA PRO A 17 16.24 21.54 -1.63
C PRO A 17 17.00 20.30 -1.16
N ARG A 18 16.65 19.72 -0.01
CA ARG A 18 17.23 18.49 0.55
C ARG A 18 16.53 17.23 0.06
N GLY A 19 15.36 17.37 -0.58
CA GLY A 19 14.59 16.27 -1.16
C GLY A 19 13.10 16.30 -0.82
N ASN A 20 12.51 15.11 -0.82
CA ASN A 20 11.07 14.91 -0.59
C ASN A 20 10.83 14.19 0.75
N LEU A 21 9.90 14.71 1.54
CA LEU A 21 9.41 14.10 2.78
C LEU A 21 7.93 13.74 2.61
N THR A 22 7.60 12.49 2.91
CA THR A 22 6.23 12.01 3.04
C THR A 22 6.03 11.45 4.43
N PHE A 23 4.89 11.72 5.04
CA PHE A 23 4.52 11.18 6.35
C PHE A 23 3.14 10.53 6.30
N ALA A 24 2.88 9.62 7.23
CA ALA A 24 1.59 8.98 7.39
C ALA A 24 1.29 8.78 8.87
N GLU A 25 0.14 9.28 9.30
CA GLU A 25 -0.28 9.27 10.70
C GLU A 25 -1.52 8.38 10.86
N ALA A 26 -1.54 7.64 11.96
CA ALA A 26 -2.67 6.82 12.35
C ALA A 26 -3.86 7.70 12.72
N GLN A 27 -5.08 7.22 12.46
CA GLN A 27 -6.34 7.91 12.76
C GLN A 27 -6.54 9.27 12.07
N THR A 28 -5.64 9.65 11.14
CA THR A 28 -5.83 10.79 10.23
C THR A 28 -5.91 10.28 8.79
N MET A 29 -4.75 10.06 8.16
CA MET A 29 -4.64 9.51 6.80
C MET A 29 -4.89 8.01 6.77
N ILE A 30 -4.41 7.29 7.78
CA ILE A 30 -4.58 5.84 7.89
C ILE A 30 -5.75 5.54 8.84
N PRO A 31 -6.85 4.92 8.38
CA PRO A 31 -8.09 4.77 9.14
C PRO A 31 -8.04 3.64 10.20
N PHE A 32 -6.88 3.39 10.79
CA PHE A 32 -6.63 2.42 11.84
C PHE A 32 -5.32 2.71 12.58
N ASP A 33 -5.16 2.14 13.78
CA ASP A 33 -3.93 2.25 14.56
C ASP A 33 -2.78 1.50 13.89
N ILE A 34 -1.62 2.16 13.78
CA ILE A 34 -0.38 1.52 13.35
C ILE A 34 0.24 0.81 14.55
N LYS A 35 0.10 -0.51 14.62
CA LYS A 35 0.75 -1.35 15.66
C LYS A 35 2.05 -2.01 15.17
N ARG A 36 2.29 -2.01 13.86
CA ARG A 36 3.46 -2.64 13.23
C ARG A 36 3.75 -1.98 11.88
N ALA A 37 5.03 -1.72 11.63
CA ALA A 37 5.58 -1.38 10.32
C ALA A 37 6.61 -2.44 9.92
N TYR A 38 6.64 -2.79 8.64
CA TYR A 38 7.63 -3.70 8.06
C TYR A 38 7.80 -3.35 6.58
N TRP A 39 8.97 -3.70 6.03
CA TRP A 39 9.28 -3.50 4.62
C TRP A 39 9.80 -4.81 4.03
N VAL A 40 9.55 -4.97 2.74
CA VAL A 40 10.09 -6.06 1.93
C VAL A 40 11.02 -5.40 0.92
N TYR A 41 12.24 -5.92 0.81
CA TYR A 41 13.31 -5.36 0.00
C TYR A 41 14.06 -6.50 -0.71
N ASP A 42 14.86 -6.15 -1.72
CA ASP A 42 15.62 -7.08 -2.57
C ASP A 42 14.77 -8.21 -3.18
N VAL A 43 13.52 -7.88 -3.55
CA VAL A 43 12.64 -8.80 -4.29
C VAL A 43 13.07 -8.80 -5.75
N PRO A 44 13.46 -9.96 -6.33
CA PRO A 44 13.82 -10.03 -7.74
C PRO A 44 12.66 -9.58 -8.65
N GLY A 45 12.99 -8.93 -9.76
CA GLY A 45 12.00 -8.47 -10.73
C GLY A 45 11.21 -9.63 -11.34
N GLY A 46 9.90 -9.46 -11.50
CA GLY A 46 8.99 -10.50 -12.04
C GLY A 46 8.46 -11.49 -11.00
N GLU A 47 8.97 -11.45 -9.78
CA GLU A 47 8.48 -12.31 -8.70
C GLU A 47 7.16 -11.80 -8.11
N SER A 48 6.31 -12.74 -7.73
CA SER A 48 5.04 -12.47 -7.05
C SER A 48 5.11 -12.94 -5.60
N ARG A 49 4.56 -12.14 -4.67
CA ARG A 49 4.47 -12.51 -3.25
C ARG A 49 3.09 -12.17 -2.69
N GLY A 50 2.72 -12.81 -1.59
CA GLY A 50 1.39 -12.70 -0.98
C GLY A 50 0.57 -13.96 -1.23
N GLY A 51 -0.58 -13.84 -1.89
CA GLY A 51 -1.45 -14.98 -2.19
C GLY A 51 -2.24 -15.50 -0.98
N HIS A 52 -2.42 -14.66 0.05
CA HIS A 52 -3.17 -15.00 1.26
C HIS A 52 -4.13 -13.88 1.65
N ALA A 53 -5.19 -14.23 2.36
CA ALA A 53 -6.14 -13.29 2.93
C ALA A 53 -5.99 -13.20 4.45
N HIS A 54 -6.42 -12.08 5.03
CA HIS A 54 -6.44 -11.88 6.47
C HIS A 54 -7.87 -11.77 6.99
N LYS A 55 -8.16 -12.41 8.15
CA LYS A 55 -9.48 -12.34 8.79
C LYS A 55 -9.75 -11.01 9.50
N ARG A 56 -8.72 -10.40 10.09
CA ARG A 56 -8.84 -9.19 10.93
C ARG A 56 -7.80 -8.10 10.66
N LEU A 57 -6.71 -8.43 9.97
CA LEU A 57 -5.63 -7.48 9.73
C LEU A 57 -6.08 -6.45 8.70
N ARG A 58 -5.82 -5.16 9.00
CA ARG A 58 -5.90 -4.06 8.04
C ARG A 58 -4.49 -3.62 7.70
N GLN A 59 -4.21 -3.41 6.42
CA GLN A 59 -2.88 -3.06 5.93
C GLN A 59 -2.95 -1.80 5.08
N PHE A 60 -1.88 -1.01 5.14
CA PHE A 60 -1.63 0.11 4.26
C PHE A 60 -0.30 -0.15 3.57
N VAL A 61 -0.32 -0.24 2.24
CA VAL A 61 0.85 -0.63 1.44
C VAL A 61 1.37 0.59 0.68
N ILE A 62 2.68 0.80 0.74
CA ILE A 62 3.38 1.92 0.13
C ILE A 62 4.58 1.37 -0.65
N ALA A 63 4.73 1.79 -1.91
CA ALA A 63 6.00 1.64 -2.62
C ALA A 63 6.96 2.72 -2.09
N LEU A 64 8.00 2.32 -1.36
CA LEU A 64 9.03 3.23 -0.86
C LEU A 64 10.10 3.54 -1.91
N SER A 65 10.37 2.57 -2.80
CA SER A 65 11.15 2.74 -4.02
C SER A 65 10.52 1.90 -5.14
N GLY A 66 10.61 2.37 -6.39
CA GLY A 66 10.05 1.69 -7.57
C GLY A 66 8.53 1.66 -7.62
N SER A 67 7.98 0.57 -8.15
CA SER A 67 6.55 0.34 -8.30
C SER A 67 6.22 -1.14 -8.19
N PHE A 68 4.96 -1.45 -7.89
CA PHE A 68 4.43 -2.82 -7.94
C PHE A 68 2.95 -2.80 -8.32
N HIS A 69 2.47 -3.97 -8.74
CA HIS A 69 1.06 -4.24 -8.99
C HIS A 69 0.49 -4.97 -7.77
N VAL A 70 -0.73 -4.63 -7.37
CA VAL A 70 -1.47 -5.34 -6.31
C VAL A 70 -2.73 -5.94 -6.90
N THR A 71 -2.86 -7.25 -6.78
CA THR A 71 -4.11 -7.96 -7.05
C THR A 71 -4.85 -8.20 -5.73
N LEU A 72 -6.13 -7.84 -5.69
CA LEU A 72 -7.01 -7.99 -4.52
C LEU A 72 -8.22 -8.80 -4.91
N ASP A 73 -8.58 -9.77 -4.08
CA ASP A 73 -9.69 -10.68 -4.33
C ASP A 73 -10.54 -10.82 -3.06
N ASN A 74 -11.86 -10.64 -3.18
CA ASN A 74 -12.81 -10.82 -2.08
C ASN A 74 -13.57 -12.16 -2.11
N GLY A 75 -13.16 -13.09 -2.98
CA GLY A 75 -13.81 -14.37 -3.24
C GLY A 75 -14.89 -14.33 -4.31
N PHE A 76 -15.18 -13.15 -4.87
CA PHE A 76 -16.20 -12.96 -5.91
C PHE A 76 -15.72 -12.07 -7.06
N ILE A 77 -14.88 -11.07 -6.77
CA ILE A 77 -14.32 -10.12 -7.72
C ILE A 77 -12.83 -9.98 -7.42
N SER A 78 -12.01 -10.04 -8.46
CA SER A 78 -10.58 -9.71 -8.42
C SER A 78 -10.35 -8.34 -9.08
N ASP A 79 -9.59 -7.46 -8.42
CA ASP A 79 -9.21 -6.12 -8.89
C ASP A 79 -7.68 -6.00 -8.91
N VAL A 80 -7.12 -5.41 -9.96
CA VAL A 80 -5.67 -5.16 -10.09
C VAL A 80 -5.44 -3.66 -10.07
N ARG A 81 -4.56 -3.20 -9.18
CA ARG A 81 -4.20 -1.78 -9.07
C ARG A 81 -2.70 -1.59 -9.08
N ASP A 82 -2.27 -0.59 -9.82
CA ASP A 82 -0.87 -0.21 -9.93
C ASP A 82 -0.58 0.90 -8.93
N LYS A 83 0.50 0.76 -8.18
CA LYS A 83 1.00 1.84 -7.34
C LYS A 83 2.44 2.12 -7.74
N ALA A 84 2.59 3.18 -8.52
CA ALA A 84 3.88 3.81 -8.75
C ALA A 84 4.12 4.88 -7.69
N ILE A 85 5.38 5.05 -7.30
CA ILE A 85 5.82 6.34 -6.77
C ILE A 85 5.70 7.31 -7.94
N HIS A 86 4.76 8.25 -7.91
CA HIS A 86 4.89 9.41 -8.78
C HIS A 86 6.22 10.07 -8.40
N PRO A 87 7.15 10.30 -9.34
CA PRO A 87 8.42 10.98 -9.04
C PRO A 87 8.18 12.35 -8.41
#